data_AF-A0A1T4YSC5-F1
#
_entry.id   AF-A0A1T4YSC5-F1
#
_cell.length_a   1.000
_cell.length_b   1.000
_cell.length_c   1.000
_cell.angle_alpha   90.00
_cell.angle_beta   90.00
_cell.angle_gamma   90.00
#
_symmetry.space_group_name_H-M   'P 1'
#
loop_
_entity.id
_entity.type
_entity.pdbx_description
1 polymer ?
#
loop_
_entity_poly.entity_id
_entity_poly.type
_entity_poly.pdbx_seq_one_letter_code
_entity_poly.pdbx_strand_id
1 'polypeptide(L)'
;MDIPYTVTARPDTGLYNAKVGIWLFLASEVMLFGGLFSSYIFLRVGADYHWPIHELKVMPGFINTLVLIFSSVTVLLAWANLKLRKIAQFRAYLAITILCALAFMGIKSYEYYGKFTHYAVKLTDGTFLTGHLPHGYEIKFGEATNLNLTVHSQTAAVDADPVNYVLPYLEGEAPKFKTESGEEITLDKASFAKLRQDALAKAKEEGKNSASIKLTAASALSFHVKPSKILGYTATGITFRDGTAVEGKLLDDKMTIDVDGVDARGVPDAEKSLAWSSEYLGEAWKKAFIAQRDHAKEEFKEKYPTRDPLKSATHQKEAYYLHIESATPPAAEGGHEGEHKAEAAAHEEGHDSHGHHPTVTLEKKDIAFYSNYTPKLNTYYAIYFTLTGLHGLHVVAGAIVLAYFLLFDGKMLKNDPERLANRVEVGGLFWHFVDLVWIFLFPLLYLL
;
A
#
# COMPACT_ATOMS: atom_id res chain seq x y z
N MET A 1 5.28 13.63 47.30
CA MET A 1 4.17 14.57 47.11
C MET A 1 3.02 13.74 46.59
N ASP A 2 2.01 13.46 47.41
CA ASP A 2 0.84 12.68 46.98
C ASP A 2 -0.09 13.58 46.18
N ILE A 3 -0.31 13.23 44.92
CA ILE A 3 -1.24 13.94 44.05
C ILE A 3 -2.65 13.56 44.50
N PRO A 4 -3.52 14.51 44.89
CA PRO A 4 -4.85 14.19 45.39
C PRO A 4 -5.73 13.57 44.31
N TYR A 5 -6.69 12.72 44.72
CA TYR A 5 -7.70 12.07 43.87
C TYR A 5 -7.14 11.15 42.76
N THR A 6 -6.00 10.51 43.00
CA THR A 6 -5.47 9.47 42.11
C THR A 6 -6.08 8.09 42.34
N VAL A 7 -6.65 7.86 43.52
CA VAL A 7 -7.29 6.59 43.92
C VAL A 7 -8.71 6.85 44.42
N THR A 8 -8.87 7.86 45.28
CA THR A 8 -10.17 8.30 45.78
C THR A 8 -10.94 9.13 44.75
N ALA A 9 -12.25 8.93 44.71
CA ALA A 9 -13.17 9.74 43.94
C ALA A 9 -13.18 11.18 44.45
N ARG A 10 -13.33 12.15 43.55
CA ARG A 10 -13.58 13.53 43.95
C ARG A 10 -15.02 13.69 44.48
N PRO A 11 -15.26 14.57 45.46
CA PRO A 11 -16.60 14.83 45.98
C PRO A 11 -17.57 15.44 44.96
N ASP A 12 -17.06 16.20 43.98
CA ASP A 12 -17.85 16.92 42.98
C ASP A 12 -18.33 16.02 41.82
N THR A 13 -17.46 15.15 41.34
CA THR A 13 -17.68 14.34 40.12
C THR A 13 -17.90 12.86 40.43
N GLY A 14 -17.58 12.39 41.63
CA GLY A 14 -17.61 10.96 41.98
C GLY A 14 -16.56 10.12 41.26
N LEU A 15 -15.62 10.74 40.54
CA LEU A 15 -14.59 10.08 39.73
C LEU A 15 -13.19 10.49 40.19
N TYR A 16 -12.20 9.61 40.00
CA TYR A 16 -10.79 9.95 40.20
C TYR A 16 -10.20 10.63 38.96
N ASN A 17 -9.11 11.39 39.12
CA ASN A 17 -8.55 12.26 38.07
C ASN A 17 -8.31 11.54 36.74
N ALA A 18 -7.70 10.35 36.78
CA ALA A 18 -7.39 9.60 35.57
C ALA A 18 -8.66 9.12 34.82
N LYS A 19 -9.76 8.85 35.54
CA LYS A 19 -11.04 8.48 34.92
C LYS A 19 -11.69 9.66 34.21
N VAL A 20 -11.62 10.86 34.78
CA VAL A 20 -12.06 12.08 34.10
C VAL A 20 -11.20 12.34 32.85
N GLY A 21 -9.88 12.23 33.00
CA GLY A 21 -8.94 12.44 31.89
C GLY A 21 -9.18 11.50 30.71
N ILE A 22 -9.40 10.21 30.98
CA ILE A 22 -9.68 9.26 29.88
C ILE A 22 -11.02 9.54 29.22
N TRP A 23 -12.08 9.90 29.95
CA TRP A 23 -13.36 10.26 29.32
C TRP A 23 -13.24 11.48 28.40
N LEU A 24 -12.49 12.49 28.80
CA LEU A 24 -12.22 13.66 27.94
C LEU A 24 -11.42 13.29 26.70
N PHE A 25 -10.39 12.44 26.85
CA PHE A 25 -9.62 11.93 25.74
C PHE A 25 -10.49 11.10 24.77
N LEU A 26 -11.32 10.19 25.29
CA LEU A 26 -12.23 9.38 24.49
C LEU A 26 -13.25 10.26 23.75
N ALA A 27 -13.76 11.32 24.37
CA ALA A 27 -14.62 12.27 23.71
C ALA A 27 -13.91 12.97 22.53
N SER A 28 -12.63 13.33 22.65
CA SER A 28 -11.87 13.88 21.52
C SER A 28 -11.65 12.87 20.39
N GLU A 29 -11.39 11.62 20.72
CA GLU A 29 -11.21 10.57 19.71
C GLU A 29 -12.53 10.24 18.98
N VAL A 30 -13.67 10.25 19.67
CA VAL A 30 -14.99 10.13 19.03
C VAL A 30 -15.19 11.24 18.00
N MET A 31 -14.80 12.47 18.31
CA MET A 31 -14.89 13.58 17.36
C MET A 31 -13.94 13.40 16.16
N LEU A 32 -12.70 12.94 16.40
CA LEU A 32 -11.71 12.65 15.35
C LEU A 32 -12.22 11.59 14.37
N PHE A 33 -12.61 10.42 14.88
CA PHE A 33 -13.15 9.33 14.04
C PHE A 33 -14.50 9.70 13.42
N GLY A 34 -15.35 10.45 14.13
CA GLY A 34 -16.62 10.97 13.59
C GLY A 34 -16.42 11.84 12.35
N GLY A 35 -15.40 12.71 12.36
CA GLY A 35 -14.99 13.50 11.20
C GLY A 35 -14.50 12.63 10.03
N LEU A 36 -13.67 11.62 10.31
CA LEU A 36 -13.17 10.72 9.27
C LEU A 36 -14.26 9.81 8.69
N PHE A 37 -15.19 9.30 9.51
CA PHE A 37 -16.34 8.52 9.04
C PHE A 37 -17.27 9.36 8.17
N SER A 38 -17.54 10.60 8.57
CA SER A 38 -18.32 11.53 7.77
C SER A 38 -17.62 11.79 6.44
N SER A 39 -16.30 12.01 6.45
CA SER A 39 -15.50 12.22 5.24
C SER A 39 -15.59 11.03 4.29
N TYR A 40 -15.53 9.78 4.79
CA TYR A 40 -15.75 8.59 3.95
C TYR A 40 -17.12 8.61 3.28
N ILE A 41 -18.19 8.90 4.03
CA ILE A 41 -19.55 8.94 3.49
C ILE A 41 -19.68 10.02 2.41
N PHE A 42 -19.14 11.22 2.65
CA PHE A 42 -19.16 12.31 1.67
C PHE A 42 -18.35 11.96 0.41
N LEU A 43 -17.15 11.41 0.56
CA LEU A 43 -16.32 10.97 -0.57
C LEU A 43 -17.02 9.90 -1.39
N ARG A 44 -17.70 8.96 -0.72
CA ARG A 44 -18.47 7.90 -1.38
C ARG A 44 -19.67 8.46 -2.15
N VAL A 45 -20.46 9.32 -1.52
CA VAL A 45 -21.70 9.88 -2.12
C VAL A 45 -21.37 10.85 -3.25
N GLY A 46 -20.28 11.60 -3.13
CA GLY A 46 -19.82 12.55 -4.14
C GLY A 46 -18.83 11.98 -5.15
N ALA A 47 -18.61 10.66 -5.18
CA ALA A 47 -17.70 10.06 -6.15
C ALA A 47 -18.33 10.05 -7.55
N ASP A 48 -17.72 10.78 -8.48
CA ASP A 48 -18.08 10.75 -9.92
C ASP A 48 -17.61 9.47 -10.62
N TYR A 49 -16.96 8.57 -9.89
CA TYR A 49 -16.49 7.27 -10.35
C TYR A 49 -17.08 6.15 -9.49
N HIS A 50 -16.99 4.92 -9.98
CA HIS A 50 -17.52 3.74 -9.30
C HIS A 50 -16.77 3.52 -7.97
N TRP A 51 -17.39 3.91 -6.86
CA TRP A 51 -16.82 3.67 -5.53
C TRP A 51 -16.62 2.16 -5.35
N PRO A 52 -15.47 1.71 -4.84
CA PRO A 52 -15.22 0.28 -4.76
C PRO A 52 -16.16 -0.39 -3.76
N ILE A 53 -16.88 -1.42 -4.21
CA ILE A 53 -17.80 -2.23 -3.41
C ILE A 53 -17.25 -3.66 -3.37
N HIS A 54 -17.09 -4.23 -2.17
CA HIS A 54 -16.55 -5.59 -1.96
C HIS A 54 -15.11 -5.82 -2.49
N GLU A 55 -14.26 -4.79 -2.50
CA GLU A 55 -12.82 -4.94 -2.79
C GLU A 55 -12.02 -5.59 -1.65
N LEU A 56 -12.60 -5.58 -0.45
CA LEU A 56 -12.02 -6.14 0.74
C LEU A 56 -12.64 -7.50 1.02
N LYS A 57 -11.80 -8.46 1.39
CA LYS A 57 -12.27 -9.80 1.77
C LYS A 57 -13.03 -9.68 3.09
N VAL A 58 -14.33 -9.93 3.06
CA VAL A 58 -15.22 -9.78 4.22
C VAL A 58 -14.81 -10.73 5.36
N MET A 59 -14.40 -11.96 5.04
CA MET A 59 -14.09 -12.99 6.04
C MET A 59 -12.94 -12.60 6.98
N PRO A 60 -11.74 -12.20 6.50
CA PRO A 60 -10.68 -11.69 7.39
C PRO A 60 -11.12 -10.50 8.27
N GLY A 61 -11.89 -9.57 7.70
CA GLY A 61 -12.44 -8.43 8.44
C GLY A 61 -13.40 -8.87 9.54
N PHE A 62 -14.26 -9.85 9.25
CA PHE A 62 -15.22 -10.41 10.19
C PHE A 62 -14.52 -11.17 11.34
N ILE A 63 -13.51 -11.98 11.03
CA ILE A 63 -12.69 -12.67 12.05
C ILE A 63 -12.03 -11.65 12.97
N ASN A 64 -11.46 -10.57 12.42
CA ASN A 64 -10.88 -9.49 13.21
C ASN A 64 -11.91 -8.82 14.14
N THR A 65 -13.14 -8.63 13.67
CA THR A 65 -14.23 -8.11 14.51
C THR A 65 -14.52 -9.04 15.69
N LEU A 66 -14.58 -10.37 15.46
CA LEU A 66 -14.78 -11.34 16.54
C LEU A 66 -13.62 -11.35 17.54
N VAL A 67 -12.38 -11.27 17.04
CA VAL A 67 -11.17 -11.20 17.87
C VAL A 67 -11.20 -9.99 18.79
N LEU A 68 -11.57 -8.82 18.27
CA LEU A 68 -11.65 -7.58 19.07
C LEU A 68 -12.77 -7.64 20.12
N ILE A 69 -13.99 -8.05 19.74
CA ILE A 69 -15.11 -8.21 20.68
C ILE A 69 -14.73 -9.19 21.81
N PHE A 70 -14.11 -10.33 21.47
CA PHE A 70 -13.61 -11.28 22.45
C PHE A 70 -12.54 -10.65 23.36
N SER A 71 -11.60 -9.91 22.77
CA SER A 71 -10.54 -9.23 23.53
C SER A 71 -11.12 -8.24 24.55
N SER A 72 -12.20 -7.53 24.19
CA SER A 72 -12.93 -6.62 25.06
C SER A 72 -13.39 -7.29 26.35
N VAL A 73 -14.03 -8.47 26.21
CA VAL A 73 -14.51 -9.25 27.36
C VAL A 73 -13.33 -9.67 28.25
N THR A 74 -12.21 -10.07 27.65
CA THR A 74 -11.03 -10.49 28.42
C THR A 74 -10.42 -9.35 29.24
N VAL A 75 -10.38 -8.11 28.75
CA VAL A 75 -9.91 -6.95 29.52
C VAL A 75 -10.81 -6.67 30.72
N LEU A 76 -12.12 -6.74 30.53
CA LEU A 76 -13.08 -6.58 31.63
C LEU A 76 -12.88 -7.66 32.70
N LEU A 77 -12.70 -8.92 32.28
CA LEU A 77 -12.42 -10.03 33.18
C LEU A 77 -11.07 -9.88 33.88
N ALA A 78 -10.04 -9.35 33.21
CA ALA A 78 -8.75 -9.05 33.83
C ALA A 78 -8.93 -8.05 34.97
N TRP A 79 -9.61 -6.94 34.73
CA TRP A 79 -9.90 -5.94 35.75
C TRP A 79 -10.74 -6.50 36.91
N ALA A 80 -11.79 -7.27 36.62
CA ALA A 80 -12.65 -7.87 37.64
C ALA A 80 -11.86 -8.83 38.55
N ASN A 81 -11.03 -9.70 37.97
CA ASN A 81 -10.20 -10.62 38.74
C ASN A 81 -9.10 -9.90 39.55
N LEU A 82 -8.59 -8.78 39.06
CA LEU A 82 -7.68 -7.93 39.80
C LEU A 82 -8.35 -7.31 41.05
N LYS A 83 -9.60 -6.84 40.94
CA LYS A 83 -10.40 -6.38 42.08
C LYS A 83 -10.69 -7.51 43.08
N LEU A 84 -10.90 -8.73 42.60
CA LEU A 84 -11.06 -9.95 43.43
C LEU A 84 -9.74 -10.53 43.98
N ARG A 85 -8.60 -9.85 43.78
CA ARG A 85 -7.25 -10.30 44.20
C ARG A 85 -6.79 -11.63 43.57
N LYS A 86 -7.41 -12.07 42.48
CA LYS A 86 -7.03 -13.28 41.73
C LYS A 86 -5.97 -12.95 40.67
N ILE A 87 -4.73 -12.74 41.11
CA ILE A 87 -3.65 -12.20 40.27
C ILE A 87 -3.28 -13.10 39.08
N ALA A 88 -3.27 -14.42 39.28
CA ALA A 88 -2.98 -15.35 38.19
C ALA A 88 -4.00 -15.24 37.04
N GLN A 89 -5.29 -15.10 37.37
CA GLN A 89 -6.35 -14.93 36.39
C GLN A 89 -6.30 -13.55 35.74
N PHE A 90 -6.02 -12.49 36.49
CA PHE A 90 -5.76 -11.15 35.94
C PHE A 90 -4.66 -11.19 34.86
N ARG A 91 -3.50 -11.80 35.17
CA ARG A 91 -2.39 -11.93 34.22
C ARG A 91 -2.76 -12.75 32.99
N ALA A 92 -3.47 -13.87 33.19
CA ALA A 92 -3.90 -14.73 32.09
C ALA A 92 -4.84 -13.99 31.13
N TYR A 93 -5.87 -13.31 31.64
CA TYR A 93 -6.80 -12.55 30.79
C TYR A 93 -6.12 -11.39 30.05
N LEU A 94 -5.22 -10.67 30.73
CA LEU A 94 -4.49 -9.57 30.11
C LEU A 94 -3.53 -10.06 29.02
N ALA A 95 -2.88 -11.21 29.23
CA ALA A 95 -2.07 -11.87 28.21
C ALA A 95 -2.91 -12.31 27.00
N ILE A 96 -4.11 -12.86 27.22
CA ILE A 96 -5.04 -13.23 26.15
C ILE A 96 -5.41 -11.99 25.33
N THR A 97 -5.72 -10.85 25.97
CA THR A 97 -6.01 -9.61 25.24
C THR A 97 -4.85 -9.20 24.32
N ILE A 98 -3.61 -9.25 24.84
CA ILE A 98 -2.42 -8.88 24.05
C ILE A 98 -2.24 -9.85 22.88
N LEU A 99 -2.48 -11.15 23.07
CA LEU A 99 -2.44 -12.12 21.97
C LEU A 99 -3.51 -11.84 20.91
N CYS A 100 -4.73 -11.45 21.32
CA CYS A 100 -5.78 -11.02 20.39
C CYS A 100 -5.36 -9.76 19.60
N ALA A 101 -4.70 -8.80 20.24
CA ALA A 101 -4.15 -7.62 19.58
C ALA A 101 -3.13 -7.99 18.50
N LEU A 102 -2.22 -8.91 18.81
CA LEU A 102 -1.23 -9.41 17.85
C LEU A 102 -1.88 -10.16 16.70
N ALA A 103 -2.89 -10.99 16.97
CA ALA A 103 -3.66 -11.69 15.94
C ALA A 103 -4.35 -10.70 14.99
N PHE A 104 -5.02 -9.68 15.56
CA PHE A 104 -5.65 -8.61 14.78
C PHE A 104 -4.63 -7.90 13.87
N MET A 105 -3.51 -7.48 14.43
CA MET A 105 -2.45 -6.80 13.67
C MET A 105 -1.83 -7.71 12.61
N GLY A 106 -1.66 -9.00 12.88
CA GLY A 106 -1.16 -9.99 11.92
C GLY A 106 -2.09 -10.15 10.72
N ILE A 107 -3.40 -10.32 10.96
CA ILE A 107 -4.41 -10.44 9.90
C ILE A 107 -4.45 -9.15 9.05
N LYS A 108 -4.43 -7.97 9.70
CA LYS A 108 -4.40 -6.69 8.97
C LYS A 108 -3.11 -6.50 8.17
N SER A 109 -1.97 -6.93 8.69
CA SER A 109 -0.69 -6.85 8.00
C SER A 109 -0.66 -7.75 6.76
N TYR A 110 -1.24 -8.96 6.85
CA TYR A 110 -1.41 -9.85 5.71
C TYR A 110 -2.30 -9.23 4.62
N GLU A 111 -3.43 -8.64 5.01
CA GLU A 111 -4.33 -7.96 4.07
C GLU A 111 -3.64 -6.76 3.40
N TYR A 112 -2.91 -5.96 4.17
CA TYR A 112 -2.14 -4.84 3.65
C TYR A 112 -1.07 -5.30 2.66
N TYR A 113 -0.32 -6.35 3.01
CA TYR A 113 0.73 -6.89 2.15
C TYR A 113 0.20 -7.23 0.76
N GLY A 114 -0.95 -7.92 0.66
CA GLY A 114 -1.58 -8.23 -0.62
C GLY A 114 -1.97 -6.97 -1.43
N LYS A 115 -2.30 -5.86 -0.78
CA LYS A 115 -2.59 -4.58 -1.45
C LYS A 115 -1.31 -3.87 -1.92
N PHE A 116 -0.18 -4.07 -1.23
CA PHE A 116 1.11 -3.50 -1.66
C PHE A 116 1.72 -4.22 -2.87
N THR A 117 1.44 -5.52 -3.03
CA THR A 117 1.97 -6.35 -4.12
C THR A 117 1.09 -6.36 -5.37
N HIS A 118 -0.14 -5.89 -5.26
CA HIS A 118 -1.10 -5.85 -6.34
C HIS A 118 -1.22 -4.45 -6.94
N TYR A 119 -1.16 -4.38 -8.27
CA TYR A 119 -1.02 -3.17 -9.07
C TYR A 119 -2.25 -2.91 -9.91
N ALA A 120 -2.54 -1.62 -10.11
CA ALA A 120 -3.46 -1.12 -11.11
C ALA A 120 -2.69 -0.24 -12.09
N VAL A 121 -2.81 -0.55 -13.37
CA VAL A 121 -2.29 0.23 -14.49
C VAL A 121 -3.46 0.85 -15.21
N LYS A 122 -3.54 2.19 -15.16
CA LYS A 122 -4.51 2.97 -15.93
C LYS A 122 -3.96 3.23 -17.32
N LEU A 123 -4.68 2.74 -18.33
CA LEU A 123 -4.41 3.00 -19.73
C LEU A 123 -4.87 4.42 -20.13
N THR A 124 -4.39 4.90 -21.28
CA THR A 124 -4.70 6.24 -21.82
C THR A 124 -6.18 6.46 -22.13
N ASP A 125 -6.91 5.39 -22.45
CA ASP A 125 -8.35 5.41 -22.69
C ASP A 125 -9.20 5.42 -21.41
N GLY A 126 -8.58 5.24 -20.24
CA GLY A 126 -9.23 5.19 -18.92
C GLY A 126 -9.43 3.80 -18.35
N THR A 127 -9.13 2.73 -19.11
CA THR A 127 -9.25 1.34 -18.63
C THR A 127 -8.22 1.06 -17.53
N PHE A 128 -8.59 0.28 -16.51
CA PHE A 128 -7.61 -0.25 -15.56
C PHE A 128 -7.34 -1.73 -15.83
N LEU A 129 -6.07 -2.08 -15.94
CA LEU A 129 -5.59 -3.46 -15.84
C LEU A 129 -5.10 -3.69 -14.41
N THR A 130 -5.61 -4.73 -13.76
CA THR A 130 -5.21 -5.11 -12.40
C THR A 130 -4.37 -6.36 -12.43
N GLY A 131 -3.43 -6.47 -11.49
CA GLY A 131 -2.64 -7.69 -11.35
C GLY A 131 -1.28 -7.51 -10.70
N HIS A 132 -0.33 -8.36 -11.07
CA HIS A 132 0.99 -8.40 -10.45
C HIS A 132 2.08 -8.04 -11.46
N LEU A 133 3.14 -7.37 -10.99
CA LEU A 133 4.32 -7.07 -11.81
C LEU A 133 5.41 -8.09 -11.46
N PRO A 134 5.54 -9.21 -12.20
CA PRO A 134 6.43 -10.32 -11.82
C PRO A 134 7.90 -9.89 -11.70
N HIS A 135 8.34 -8.98 -12.56
CA HIS A 135 9.70 -8.44 -12.56
C HIS A 135 9.76 -6.95 -12.15
N GLY A 136 8.64 -6.39 -11.65
CA GLY A 136 8.49 -4.95 -11.48
C GLY A 136 8.45 -4.20 -12.82
N TYR A 137 8.51 -2.87 -12.75
CA TYR A 137 8.67 -2.02 -13.93
C TYR A 137 10.03 -1.33 -13.87
N GLU A 138 10.89 -1.67 -14.82
CA GLU A 138 12.25 -1.15 -14.94
C GLU A 138 12.48 -0.66 -16.37
N ILE A 139 13.24 0.43 -16.49
CA ILE A 139 13.62 1.00 -17.77
C ILE A 139 15.05 0.56 -18.05
N LYS A 140 15.25 -0.05 -19.22
CA LYS A 140 16.56 -0.44 -19.71
C LYS A 140 17.12 0.70 -20.56
N PHE A 141 18.23 1.26 -20.11
CA PHE A 141 18.93 2.32 -20.80
C PHE A 141 20.37 1.86 -21.04
N GLY A 142 20.87 1.91 -22.26
CA GLY A 142 22.16 1.36 -22.62
C GLY A 142 22.92 2.22 -23.62
N GLU A 143 24.05 1.70 -24.10
CA GLU A 143 24.96 2.44 -25.00
C GLU A 143 25.41 3.79 -24.40
N ALA A 144 25.31 3.94 -23.08
CA ALA A 144 25.58 5.18 -22.40
C ALA A 144 27.09 5.40 -22.21
N THR A 145 27.57 6.58 -22.55
CA THR A 145 29.01 6.88 -22.52
C THR A 145 29.34 8.10 -21.68
N ASN A 146 28.44 9.08 -21.61
CA ASN A 146 28.67 10.31 -20.85
C ASN A 146 27.80 10.35 -19.60
N LEU A 147 28.45 10.62 -18.47
CA LEU A 147 27.86 10.81 -17.16
C LEU A 147 28.09 12.28 -16.76
N ASN A 148 27.02 13.06 -16.72
CA ASN A 148 27.00 14.47 -16.36
C ASN A 148 26.47 14.62 -14.93
N LEU A 149 27.31 15.13 -14.03
CA LEU A 149 27.03 15.23 -12.61
C LEU A 149 26.89 16.69 -12.22
N THR A 150 25.84 17.04 -11.47
CA THR A 150 25.65 18.40 -10.95
C THR A 150 25.83 18.41 -9.44
N VAL A 151 26.88 19.07 -8.97
CA VAL A 151 27.20 19.17 -7.54
C VAL A 151 27.07 20.61 -7.04
N HIS A 152 26.62 20.77 -5.80
CA HIS A 152 26.39 22.10 -5.19
C HIS A 152 27.38 22.41 -4.06
N SER A 153 27.72 23.70 -3.93
CA SER A 153 28.64 24.22 -2.91
C SER A 153 28.03 24.28 -1.51
N GLN A 154 26.71 24.37 -1.41
CA GLN A 154 25.93 24.27 -0.17
C GLN A 154 25.08 23.00 -0.20
N THR A 155 24.68 22.49 0.97
CA THR A 155 23.80 21.31 1.07
C THR A 155 22.49 21.59 0.34
N ALA A 156 22.37 21.07 -0.88
CA ALA A 156 21.18 21.19 -1.69
C ALA A 156 20.27 19.97 -1.46
N ALA A 157 18.97 20.14 -1.70
CA ALA A 157 18.01 19.03 -1.65
C ALA A 157 18.28 17.96 -2.74
N VAL A 158 18.99 18.35 -3.81
CA VAL A 158 19.39 17.49 -4.92
C VAL A 158 20.87 17.77 -5.20
N ASP A 159 21.70 16.77 -4.94
CA ASP A 159 23.15 16.86 -5.10
C ASP A 159 23.64 15.51 -5.60
N ALA A 160 24.35 15.51 -6.72
CA ALA A 160 24.69 14.27 -7.41
C ALA A 160 25.55 13.38 -6.51
N ASP A 161 25.13 12.13 -6.36
CA ASP A 161 25.89 11.06 -5.71
C ASP A 161 25.78 9.81 -6.59
N PRO A 162 26.48 9.81 -7.73
CA PRO A 162 26.37 8.72 -8.69
C PRO A 162 26.83 7.40 -8.07
N VAL A 163 27.74 7.42 -7.10
CA VAL A 163 28.29 6.22 -6.47
C VAL A 163 27.25 5.48 -5.65
N ASN A 164 26.47 6.19 -4.82
CA ASN A 164 25.43 5.53 -4.00
C ASN A 164 24.07 5.48 -4.69
N TYR A 165 23.82 6.31 -5.71
CA TYR A 165 22.49 6.45 -6.31
C TYR A 165 22.38 5.86 -7.73
N VAL A 166 23.41 5.95 -8.57
CA VAL A 166 23.34 5.56 -9.99
C VAL A 166 24.05 4.25 -10.28
N LEU A 167 25.30 4.09 -9.80
CA LEU A 167 26.10 2.88 -10.00
C LEU A 167 25.44 1.58 -9.52
N PRO A 168 24.61 1.54 -8.45
CA PRO A 168 23.91 0.32 -8.06
C PRO A 168 22.92 -0.22 -9.10
N TYR A 169 22.55 0.59 -10.09
CA TYR A 169 21.65 0.21 -11.18
C TYR A 169 22.38 -0.18 -12.46
N LEU A 170 23.71 -0.17 -12.45
CA LEU A 170 24.52 -0.58 -13.60
C LEU A 170 24.45 -2.11 -13.79
N GLU A 171 24.32 -2.55 -15.04
CA GLU A 171 24.57 -3.94 -15.39
C GLU A 171 26.08 -4.21 -15.51
N GLY A 172 26.60 -5.07 -14.65
CA GLY A 172 28.01 -5.47 -14.65
C GLY A 172 28.91 -4.60 -13.77
N GLU A 173 30.21 -4.67 -14.02
CA GLU A 173 31.21 -3.88 -13.29
C GLU A 173 31.33 -2.47 -13.86
N ALA A 174 31.44 -1.47 -12.98
CA ALA A 174 31.64 -0.09 -13.39
C ALA A 174 33.00 0.05 -14.12
N PRO A 175 33.01 0.55 -15.38
CA PRO A 175 34.26 0.73 -16.11
C PRO A 175 35.06 1.91 -15.53
N LYS A 176 36.29 2.06 -16.00
CA LYS A 176 37.06 3.28 -15.77
C LYS A 176 36.39 4.46 -16.47
N PHE A 177 36.44 5.62 -15.84
CA PHE A 177 35.92 6.87 -16.38
C PHE A 177 37.07 7.82 -16.71
N LYS A 178 36.93 8.59 -17.78
CA LYS A 178 37.83 9.68 -18.15
C LYS A 178 37.20 11.00 -17.74
N THR A 179 37.97 11.81 -17.02
CA THR A 179 37.63 13.20 -16.71
C THR A 179 37.79 14.09 -17.94
N GLU A 180 37.27 15.32 -17.90
CA GLU A 180 37.48 16.30 -18.98
C GLU A 180 38.98 16.58 -19.27
N SER A 181 39.85 16.42 -18.27
CA SER A 181 41.31 16.52 -18.39
C SER A 181 41.97 15.29 -19.00
N GLY A 182 41.21 14.22 -19.30
CA GLY A 182 41.72 12.96 -19.85
C GLY A 182 42.31 11.98 -18.83
N GLU A 183 42.25 12.30 -17.54
CA GLU A 183 42.70 11.39 -16.46
C GLU A 183 41.72 10.22 -16.30
N GLU A 184 42.24 8.99 -16.32
CA GLU A 184 41.47 7.78 -16.05
C GLU A 184 41.32 7.56 -14.54
N ILE A 185 40.07 7.43 -14.09
CA ILE A 185 39.71 7.21 -12.69
C ILE A 185 38.76 6.03 -12.57
N THR A 186 38.84 5.32 -11.44
CA THR A 186 37.78 4.42 -11.00
C THR A 186 36.81 5.23 -10.15
N LEU A 187 35.51 5.22 -10.47
CA LEU A 187 34.51 6.02 -9.76
C LEU A 187 34.09 5.31 -8.46
N ASP A 188 34.68 5.73 -7.35
CA ASP A 188 34.41 5.25 -6.00
C ASP A 188 34.16 6.44 -5.05
N LYS A 189 33.85 6.17 -3.77
CA LYS A 189 33.52 7.22 -2.80
C LYS A 189 34.66 8.22 -2.60
N ALA A 190 35.91 7.77 -2.62
CA ALA A 190 37.08 8.62 -2.37
C ALA A 190 37.43 9.43 -3.63
N SER A 191 37.43 8.81 -4.81
CA SER A 191 37.70 9.50 -6.06
C SER A 191 36.61 10.51 -6.40
N PHE A 192 35.34 10.19 -6.15
CA PHE A 192 34.24 11.14 -6.32
C PHE A 192 34.32 12.32 -5.33
N ALA A 193 34.69 12.09 -4.07
CA ALA A 193 34.87 13.16 -3.09
C ALA A 193 35.97 14.15 -3.52
N LYS A 194 37.07 13.65 -4.09
CA LYS A 194 38.15 14.48 -4.65
C LYS A 194 37.65 15.29 -5.86
N LEU A 195 37.03 14.63 -6.83
CA LEU A 195 36.46 15.31 -8.01
C LEU A 195 35.49 16.43 -7.63
N ARG A 196 34.62 16.15 -6.65
CA ARG A 196 33.68 17.12 -6.12
C ARG A 196 34.38 18.33 -5.52
N GLN A 197 35.42 18.12 -4.69
CA GLN A 197 36.19 19.21 -4.08
C GLN A 197 36.86 20.07 -5.16
N ASP A 198 37.51 19.45 -6.12
CA ASP A 198 38.22 20.15 -7.20
C ASP A 198 37.25 20.95 -8.08
N ALA A 199 36.09 20.36 -8.44
CA ALA A 199 35.07 21.03 -9.24
C ALA A 199 34.41 22.21 -8.51
N LEU A 200 34.13 22.07 -7.20
CA LEU A 200 33.56 23.14 -6.39
C LEU A 200 34.57 24.27 -6.11
N ALA A 201 35.86 23.94 -5.95
CA ALA A 201 36.91 24.95 -5.83
C ALA A 201 36.97 25.82 -7.10
N LYS A 202 36.97 25.19 -8.28
CA LYS A 202 36.94 25.90 -9.57
C LYS A 202 35.66 26.72 -9.76
N ALA A 203 34.49 26.17 -9.43
CA ALA A 203 33.22 26.91 -9.51
C ALA A 203 33.20 28.13 -8.59
N LYS A 204 33.81 28.04 -7.40
CA LYS A 204 33.93 29.15 -6.45
C LYS A 204 34.81 30.28 -7.01
N GLU A 205 35.91 29.96 -7.70
CA GLU A 205 36.74 30.95 -8.40
C GLU A 205 35.96 31.68 -9.51
N GLU A 206 35.05 30.98 -10.18
CA GLU A 206 34.14 31.53 -11.19
C GLU A 206 32.90 32.23 -10.61
N GLY A 207 32.77 32.32 -9.28
CA GLY A 207 31.61 32.94 -8.61
C GLY A 207 30.30 32.15 -8.73
N LYS A 208 30.36 30.85 -9.08
CA LYS A 208 29.21 29.96 -9.22
C LYS A 208 28.96 29.14 -7.95
N ASN A 209 27.70 28.84 -7.68
CA ASN A 209 27.29 28.03 -6.52
C ASN A 209 27.17 26.52 -6.82
N SER A 210 27.30 26.13 -8.08
CA SER A 210 27.25 24.73 -8.56
C SER A 210 28.36 24.47 -9.57
N ALA A 211 28.77 23.20 -9.67
CA ALA A 211 29.73 22.72 -10.65
C ALA A 211 29.13 21.54 -11.44
N SER A 212 29.45 21.47 -12.73
CA SER A 212 29.13 20.32 -13.56
C SER A 212 30.41 19.51 -13.78
N ILE A 213 30.34 18.20 -13.53
CA ILE A 213 31.44 17.27 -13.76
C ILE A 213 31.00 16.32 -14.86
N LYS A 214 31.75 16.28 -15.96
CA LYS A 214 31.52 15.32 -17.05
C LYS A 214 32.52 14.18 -16.96
N LEU A 215 32.02 12.97 -17.04
CA LEU A 215 32.80 11.74 -17.04
C LEU A 215 32.44 10.92 -18.28
N THR A 216 33.44 10.46 -19.02
CA THR A 216 33.26 9.58 -20.17
C THR A 216 33.69 8.17 -19.82
N ALA A 217 32.78 7.21 -19.91
CA ALA A 217 33.06 5.80 -19.61
C ALA A 217 33.96 5.17 -20.69
N ALA A 218 34.90 4.31 -20.28
CA ALA A 218 35.78 3.59 -21.19
C ALA A 218 35.05 2.52 -22.03
N SER A 219 33.90 2.04 -21.53
CA SER A 219 32.99 1.13 -22.24
C SER A 219 31.55 1.61 -22.06
N ALA A 220 30.68 1.22 -22.99
CA ALA A 220 29.26 1.51 -22.90
C ALA A 220 28.66 0.99 -21.59
N LEU A 221 27.85 1.83 -20.94
CA LEU A 221 27.12 1.53 -19.73
C LEU A 221 25.70 1.10 -20.08
N SER A 222 25.20 0.11 -19.34
CA SER A 222 23.79 -0.31 -19.35
C SER A 222 23.22 -0.21 -17.95
N PHE A 223 21.97 0.22 -17.83
CA PHE A 223 21.28 0.45 -16.58
C PHE A 223 19.90 -0.18 -16.60
N HIS A 224 19.54 -0.82 -15.50
CA HIS A 224 18.18 -1.26 -15.20
C HIS A 224 17.65 -0.43 -14.03
N VAL A 225 16.76 0.52 -14.34
CA VAL A 225 16.38 1.56 -13.37
C VAL A 225 14.88 1.58 -13.17
N LYS A 226 14.46 1.59 -11.91
CA LYS A 226 13.05 1.80 -11.54
C LYS A 226 12.64 3.24 -11.84
N PRO A 227 11.45 3.49 -12.44
CA PRO A 227 10.98 4.85 -12.75
C PRO A 227 10.94 5.80 -11.55
N SER A 228 10.76 5.28 -10.33
CA SER A 228 10.77 6.08 -9.09
C SER A 228 12.12 6.75 -8.80
N LYS A 229 13.21 6.27 -9.41
CA LYS A 229 14.58 6.80 -9.26
C LYS A 229 14.95 7.82 -10.32
N ILE A 230 14.13 7.92 -11.37
CA ILE A 230 14.33 8.79 -12.51
C ILE A 230 13.52 10.08 -12.30
N LEU A 231 14.14 11.21 -12.63
CA LEU A 231 13.47 12.52 -12.68
C LEU A 231 12.80 12.72 -14.04
N GLY A 232 13.49 12.34 -15.12
CA GLY A 232 12.97 12.33 -16.48
C GLY A 232 13.90 11.57 -17.43
N TYR A 233 13.40 11.13 -18.58
CA TYR A 233 14.19 10.45 -19.61
C TYR A 233 13.64 10.75 -21.00
N THR A 234 14.49 10.63 -22.00
CA THR A 234 14.20 10.76 -23.44
C THR A 234 14.77 9.54 -24.16
N ALA A 235 14.62 9.49 -25.49
CA ALA A 235 15.24 8.43 -26.30
C ALA A 235 16.77 8.41 -26.18
N THR A 236 17.40 9.54 -25.82
CA THR A 236 18.86 9.73 -25.84
C THR A 236 19.48 10.10 -24.50
N GLY A 237 18.68 10.24 -23.44
CA GLY A 237 19.21 10.61 -22.13
C GLY A 237 18.29 10.26 -20.97
N ILE A 238 18.87 10.04 -19.80
CA ILE A 238 18.18 9.74 -18.55
C ILE A 238 18.71 10.67 -17.46
N THR A 239 17.81 11.32 -16.72
CA THR A 239 18.15 12.18 -15.58
C THR A 239 17.62 11.54 -14.32
N PHE A 240 18.50 11.21 -13.40
CA PHE A 240 18.21 10.64 -12.10
C PHE A 240 17.78 11.73 -11.11
N ARG A 241 17.06 11.34 -10.05
CA ARG A 241 16.55 12.29 -9.05
C ARG A 241 17.63 12.93 -8.17
N ASP A 242 18.84 12.38 -8.13
CA ASP A 242 20.00 12.99 -7.49
C ASP A 242 20.62 14.11 -8.34
N GLY A 243 20.12 14.33 -9.57
CA GLY A 243 20.65 15.34 -10.51
C GLY A 243 21.73 14.79 -11.44
N THR A 244 22.06 13.51 -11.35
CA THR A 244 22.94 12.85 -12.32
C THR A 244 22.21 12.66 -13.65
N ALA A 245 22.81 13.08 -14.76
CA ALA A 245 22.32 12.86 -16.10
C ALA A 245 23.25 11.93 -16.88
N VAL A 246 22.68 11.02 -17.66
CA VAL A 246 23.42 10.08 -18.51
C VAL A 246 22.93 10.23 -19.93
N GLU A 247 23.85 10.31 -20.87
CA GLU A 247 23.57 10.28 -22.30
C GLU A 247 23.83 8.89 -22.86
N GLY A 248 22.87 8.35 -23.61
CA GLY A 248 22.90 7.00 -24.15
C GLY A 248 21.66 6.73 -24.99
N LYS A 249 21.13 5.51 -24.95
CA LYS A 249 19.98 5.10 -25.75
C LYS A 249 18.99 4.32 -24.89
N LEU A 250 17.71 4.65 -25.05
CA LEU A 250 16.62 3.88 -24.47
C LEU A 250 16.50 2.52 -25.20
N LEU A 251 16.69 1.42 -24.47
CA LEU A 251 16.66 0.06 -25.01
C LEU A 251 15.29 -0.61 -24.82
N ASP A 252 14.69 -0.44 -23.64
CA ASP A 252 13.39 -1.00 -23.31
C ASP A 252 12.69 -0.13 -22.26
N ASP A 253 11.45 0.25 -22.53
CA ASP A 253 10.59 1.00 -21.62
C ASP A 253 9.23 0.33 -21.40
N LYS A 254 9.10 -0.94 -21.81
CA LYS A 254 7.87 -1.70 -21.72
C LYS A 254 7.63 -2.20 -20.30
N MET A 255 6.36 -2.30 -19.93
CA MET A 255 5.93 -2.82 -18.63
C MET A 255 5.24 -4.16 -18.81
N THR A 256 5.71 -5.18 -18.11
CA THR A 256 5.06 -6.50 -18.10
C THR A 256 4.19 -6.67 -16.86
N ILE A 257 2.93 -7.03 -17.05
CA ILE A 257 1.94 -7.26 -15.99
C ILE A 257 1.22 -8.59 -16.20
N ASP A 258 1.10 -9.38 -15.13
CA ASP A 258 0.23 -10.55 -15.09
C ASP A 258 -1.18 -10.07 -14.73
N VAL A 259 -2.09 -10.07 -15.70
CA VAL A 259 -3.41 -9.43 -15.58
C VAL A 259 -4.43 -10.38 -14.98
N ASP A 260 -4.94 -10.05 -13.80
CA ASP A 260 -6.01 -10.81 -13.12
C ASP A 260 -7.38 -10.11 -13.15
N GLY A 261 -7.44 -8.89 -13.70
CA GLY A 261 -8.69 -8.19 -13.89
C GLY A 261 -8.60 -7.01 -14.86
N VAL A 262 -9.75 -6.69 -15.45
CA VAL A 262 -9.93 -5.54 -16.35
C VAL A 262 -11.15 -4.75 -15.91
N ASP A 263 -10.94 -3.50 -15.53
CA ASP A 263 -12.01 -2.57 -15.16
C ASP A 263 -12.22 -1.54 -16.27
N ALA A 264 -13.33 -1.70 -16.98
CA ALA A 264 -13.75 -0.83 -18.08
C ALA A 264 -14.86 0.16 -17.66
N ARG A 265 -15.22 0.23 -16.37
CA ARG A 265 -16.30 1.09 -15.88
C ARG A 265 -16.05 2.59 -16.09
N GLY A 266 -14.77 2.99 -16.15
CA GLY A 266 -14.37 4.38 -16.37
C GLY A 266 -14.28 4.81 -17.84
N VAL A 267 -14.56 3.91 -18.78
CA VAL A 267 -14.35 4.12 -20.22
C VAL A 267 -15.69 4.48 -20.89
N PRO A 268 -15.73 5.46 -21.82
CA PRO A 268 -16.95 5.81 -22.54
C PRO A 268 -17.57 4.66 -23.34
N ASP A 269 -16.72 3.80 -23.93
CA ASP A 269 -17.13 2.61 -24.68
C ASP A 269 -16.26 1.42 -24.27
N ALA A 270 -16.77 0.60 -23.35
CA ALA A 270 -16.05 -0.54 -22.78
C ALA A 270 -15.68 -1.62 -23.81
N GLU A 271 -16.44 -1.77 -24.91
CA GLU A 271 -16.11 -2.75 -25.96
C GLU A 271 -14.93 -2.29 -26.84
N LYS A 272 -14.65 -0.98 -26.86
CA LYS A 272 -13.53 -0.38 -27.57
C LYS A 272 -12.35 -0.04 -26.67
N SER A 273 -12.35 -0.57 -25.45
CA SER A 273 -11.21 -0.45 -24.55
C SER A 273 -9.92 -0.92 -25.22
N LEU A 274 -8.84 -0.18 -24.96
CA LEU A 274 -7.50 -0.47 -25.42
C LEU A 274 -7.02 -1.84 -24.95
N ALA A 275 -7.50 -2.32 -23.79
CA ALA A 275 -7.18 -3.64 -23.24
C ALA A 275 -7.48 -4.78 -24.23
N TRP A 276 -8.47 -4.59 -25.11
CA TRP A 276 -8.90 -5.58 -26.10
C TRP A 276 -8.13 -5.52 -27.41
N SER A 277 -7.20 -4.58 -27.57
CA SER A 277 -6.35 -4.53 -28.76
C SER A 277 -5.55 -5.83 -28.90
N SER A 278 -5.20 -6.18 -30.14
CA SER A 278 -4.38 -7.36 -30.44
C SER A 278 -2.97 -7.29 -29.84
N GLU A 279 -2.52 -6.10 -29.45
CA GLU A 279 -1.24 -5.88 -28.77
C GLU A 279 -1.29 -6.29 -27.29
N TYR A 280 -2.49 -6.36 -26.69
CA TYR A 280 -2.70 -6.66 -25.28
C TYR A 280 -3.45 -7.99 -25.08
N LEU A 281 -4.70 -7.98 -24.62
CA LEU A 281 -5.46 -9.22 -24.40
C LEU A 281 -6.09 -9.76 -25.70
N GLY A 282 -6.41 -8.88 -26.65
CA GLY A 282 -6.98 -9.26 -27.94
C GLY A 282 -8.45 -9.71 -27.93
N GLU A 283 -8.90 -10.18 -29.09
CA GLU A 283 -10.32 -10.44 -29.39
C GLU A 283 -10.93 -11.61 -28.60
N ALA A 284 -10.13 -12.59 -28.16
CA ALA A 284 -10.67 -13.72 -27.40
C ALA A 284 -11.15 -13.29 -26.00
N TRP A 285 -10.37 -12.47 -25.31
CA TRP A 285 -10.75 -11.88 -24.02
C TRP A 285 -11.87 -10.86 -24.15
N LYS A 286 -11.91 -10.10 -25.25
CA LYS A 286 -13.06 -9.22 -25.57
C LYS A 286 -14.36 -9.99 -25.70
N LYS A 287 -14.35 -11.16 -26.37
CA LYS A 287 -15.54 -12.03 -26.46
C LYS A 287 -15.99 -12.52 -25.09
N ALA A 288 -15.06 -12.95 -24.24
CA ALA A 288 -15.35 -13.34 -22.86
C ALA A 288 -15.98 -12.20 -22.06
N PHE A 289 -15.42 -10.98 -22.18
CA PHE A 289 -15.97 -9.77 -21.56
C PHE A 289 -17.41 -9.48 -22.00
N ILE A 290 -17.68 -9.51 -23.32
CA ILE A 290 -19.02 -9.25 -23.87
C ILE A 290 -20.02 -10.31 -23.36
N ALA A 291 -19.64 -11.58 -23.37
CA ALA A 291 -20.48 -12.66 -22.87
C ALA A 291 -20.84 -12.47 -21.39
N GLN A 292 -19.87 -12.14 -20.53
CA GLN A 292 -20.11 -11.85 -19.11
C GLN A 292 -21.05 -10.65 -18.93
N ARG A 293 -20.79 -9.57 -19.66
CA ARG A 293 -21.59 -8.35 -19.58
C ARG A 293 -23.05 -8.60 -19.95
N ASP A 294 -23.27 -9.32 -21.05
CA ASP A 294 -24.61 -9.60 -21.55
C ASP A 294 -25.35 -10.55 -20.59
N HIS A 295 -24.66 -11.56 -20.05
CA HIS A 295 -25.20 -12.44 -19.01
C HIS A 295 -25.58 -11.68 -17.73
N ALA A 296 -24.69 -10.82 -17.22
CA ALA A 296 -24.95 -9.99 -16.03
C ALA A 296 -26.13 -9.02 -16.25
N LYS A 297 -26.35 -8.57 -17.49
CA LYS A 297 -27.49 -7.70 -17.85
C LYS A 297 -28.81 -8.47 -17.88
N GLU A 298 -28.80 -9.70 -18.34
CA GLU A 298 -29.98 -10.57 -18.33
C GLU A 298 -30.36 -10.95 -16.90
N GLU A 299 -29.39 -11.41 -16.10
CA GLU A 299 -29.61 -11.78 -14.69
C GLU A 299 -30.14 -10.58 -13.87
N PHE A 300 -29.59 -9.38 -14.07
CA PHE A 300 -30.06 -8.19 -13.38
C PHE A 300 -31.51 -7.83 -13.73
N LYS A 301 -31.89 -7.95 -15.01
CA LYS A 301 -33.27 -7.68 -15.46
C LYS A 301 -34.27 -8.70 -14.92
N GLU A 302 -33.87 -9.96 -14.83
CA GLU A 302 -34.69 -11.01 -14.23
C GLU A 302 -34.94 -10.75 -12.74
N LYS A 303 -33.88 -10.43 -12.00
CA LYS A 303 -33.95 -10.19 -10.56
C LYS A 303 -34.60 -8.84 -10.20
N TYR A 304 -34.43 -7.82 -11.05
CA TYR A 304 -34.92 -6.47 -10.81
C TYR A 304 -35.58 -5.83 -12.04
N PRO A 305 -36.79 -6.29 -12.45
CA PRO A 305 -37.42 -5.86 -13.70
C PRO A 305 -37.71 -4.35 -13.80
N THR A 306 -37.87 -3.67 -12.65
CA THR A 306 -38.25 -2.26 -12.57
C THR A 306 -37.07 -1.31 -12.34
N ARG A 307 -35.84 -1.83 -12.19
CA ARG A 307 -34.65 -1.02 -11.90
C ARG A 307 -33.82 -0.79 -13.16
N ASP A 308 -33.29 0.42 -13.29
CA ASP A 308 -32.36 0.78 -14.36
C ASP A 308 -30.96 0.16 -14.08
N PRO A 309 -30.46 -0.76 -14.93
CA PRO A 309 -29.16 -1.39 -14.75
C PRO A 309 -28.02 -0.35 -14.78
N LEU A 310 -28.14 0.70 -15.59
CA LEU A 310 -27.11 1.72 -15.74
C LEU A 310 -26.93 2.60 -14.50
N LYS A 311 -27.86 2.54 -13.54
CA LYS A 311 -27.78 3.25 -12.27
C LYS A 311 -27.38 2.36 -11.10
N SER A 312 -27.16 1.07 -11.36
CA SER A 312 -26.82 0.08 -10.34
C SER A 312 -25.32 -0.16 -10.31
N ALA A 313 -24.65 0.27 -9.23
CA ALA A 313 -23.22 0.06 -9.04
C ALA A 313 -22.83 -1.43 -9.04
N THR A 314 -23.70 -2.30 -8.49
CA THR A 314 -23.51 -3.76 -8.50
C THR A 314 -23.52 -4.30 -9.92
N HIS A 315 -24.53 -3.93 -10.72
CA HIS A 315 -24.59 -4.35 -12.12
C HIS A 315 -23.41 -3.81 -12.92
N GLN A 316 -23.04 -2.54 -12.71
CA GLN A 316 -21.89 -1.96 -13.39
C GLN A 316 -20.59 -2.70 -13.05
N LYS A 317 -20.42 -3.17 -11.81
CA LYS A 317 -19.29 -4.01 -11.43
C LYS A 317 -19.34 -5.36 -12.17
N GLU A 318 -20.45 -6.08 -12.08
CA GLU A 318 -20.59 -7.40 -12.71
C GLU A 318 -20.52 -7.35 -14.25
N ALA A 319 -20.93 -6.25 -14.87
CA ALA A 319 -21.01 -6.12 -16.32
C ALA A 319 -19.74 -5.51 -16.94
N TYR A 320 -19.03 -4.62 -16.24
CA TYR A 320 -17.90 -3.87 -16.80
C TYR A 320 -16.56 -4.10 -16.06
N TYR A 321 -16.53 -5.04 -15.11
CA TYR A 321 -15.30 -5.56 -14.50
C TYR A 321 -15.16 -7.04 -14.85
N LEU A 322 -14.10 -7.40 -15.58
CA LEU A 322 -13.77 -8.79 -15.89
C LEU A 322 -12.75 -9.31 -14.88
N HIS A 323 -13.08 -10.40 -14.17
CA HIS A 323 -12.09 -11.16 -13.40
C HIS A 323 -11.46 -12.23 -14.30
N ILE A 324 -10.13 -12.33 -14.27
CA ILE A 324 -9.37 -13.32 -15.05
C ILE A 324 -8.81 -14.37 -14.10
N GLU A 325 -9.39 -15.57 -14.13
CA GLU A 325 -9.01 -16.68 -13.25
C GLU A 325 -8.02 -17.66 -13.89
N SER A 326 -7.83 -17.59 -15.22
CA SER A 326 -6.94 -18.48 -15.96
C SER A 326 -6.19 -17.74 -17.06
N ALA A 327 -5.04 -18.27 -17.49
CA ALA A 327 -4.24 -17.69 -18.57
C ALA A 327 -4.94 -17.77 -19.95
N THR A 328 -5.92 -18.67 -20.08
CA THR A 328 -6.69 -18.87 -21.31
C THR A 328 -8.06 -18.19 -21.23
N PRO A 329 -8.52 -17.54 -22.31
CA PRO A 329 -9.87 -17.00 -22.35
C PRO A 329 -10.88 -18.16 -22.24
N PRO A 330 -11.96 -17.99 -21.47
CA PRO A 330 -12.99 -19.02 -21.37
C PRO A 330 -13.56 -19.32 -22.75
N ALA A 331 -13.83 -20.60 -23.04
CA ALA A 331 -14.46 -20.99 -24.28
C ALA A 331 -15.79 -20.25 -24.41
N ALA A 332 -16.01 -19.58 -25.55
CA ALA A 332 -17.17 -18.71 -25.76
C ALA A 332 -18.52 -19.48 -25.89
N GLU A 333 -18.59 -20.73 -25.42
CA GLU A 333 -19.78 -21.57 -25.51
C GLU A 333 -20.05 -22.33 -24.20
N GLY A 334 -21.10 -21.90 -23.48
CA GLY A 334 -21.97 -22.79 -22.71
C GLY A 334 -21.73 -22.94 -21.19
N GLY A 335 -22.65 -22.38 -20.40
CA GLY A 335 -23.32 -23.08 -19.29
C GLY A 335 -22.59 -23.27 -17.95
N HIS A 336 -22.97 -22.43 -16.98
CA HIS A 336 -23.05 -22.60 -15.51
C HIS A 336 -22.42 -23.79 -14.75
N GLU A 337 -22.03 -23.41 -13.52
CA GLU A 337 -21.85 -24.20 -12.28
C GLU A 337 -20.54 -24.97 -12.04
N GLY A 338 -19.88 -24.57 -10.93
CA GLY A 338 -19.42 -25.47 -9.87
C GLY A 338 -18.42 -26.59 -10.23
N GLU A 339 -17.21 -26.45 -9.68
CA GLU A 339 -16.30 -27.53 -9.30
C GLU A 339 -15.80 -28.54 -10.39
N HIS A 340 -14.48 -28.49 -10.56
CA HIS A 340 -13.55 -29.57 -10.90
C HIS A 340 -13.35 -30.06 -12.37
N LYS A 341 -12.11 -29.81 -12.81
CA LYS A 341 -11.14 -30.66 -13.56
C LYS A 341 -11.48 -31.08 -15.00
N ALA A 342 -10.59 -30.71 -15.93
CA ALA A 342 -9.83 -31.66 -16.75
C ALA A 342 -8.65 -30.99 -17.50
N GLU A 343 -7.53 -31.72 -17.53
CA GLU A 343 -6.24 -31.42 -18.17
C GLU A 343 -6.29 -31.34 -19.70
N ALA A 344 -5.36 -30.58 -20.29
CA ALA A 344 -4.62 -31.04 -21.48
C ALA A 344 -3.27 -30.30 -21.68
N ALA A 345 -2.21 -31.11 -21.64
CA ALA A 345 -0.90 -30.95 -22.28
C ALA A 345 0.03 -29.80 -21.86
N ALA A 346 0.84 -30.10 -20.84
CA ALA A 346 2.15 -29.52 -20.61
C ALA A 346 3.14 -29.89 -21.73
N HIS A 347 3.99 -28.94 -22.11
CA HIS A 347 5.36 -29.22 -22.52
C HIS A 347 6.30 -28.35 -21.69
N GLU A 348 7.33 -29.02 -21.18
CA GLU A 348 8.40 -28.63 -20.25
C GLU A 348 9.26 -27.45 -20.81
N GLU A 349 10.01 -26.63 -20.07
CA GLU A 349 10.78 -26.79 -18.83
C GLU A 349 10.91 -25.41 -18.13
N GLY A 350 10.99 -25.40 -16.79
CA GLY A 350 11.40 -24.21 -16.02
C GLY A 350 10.60 -24.03 -14.73
N HIS A 351 11.16 -24.46 -13.61
CA HIS A 351 10.65 -24.16 -12.27
C HIS A 351 10.57 -22.64 -12.05
N ASP A 352 9.36 -22.07 -12.01
CA ASP A 352 8.95 -20.95 -11.13
C ASP A 352 7.44 -20.64 -11.37
N SER A 353 6.72 -20.23 -10.33
CA SER A 353 5.26 -20.30 -10.20
C SER A 353 4.46 -19.25 -11.00
N HIS A 354 4.23 -19.43 -12.31
CA HIS A 354 3.56 -18.41 -13.16
C HIS A 354 2.53 -18.96 -14.18
N GLY A 355 1.51 -19.69 -13.74
CA GLY A 355 0.56 -20.37 -14.64
C GLY A 355 -0.91 -19.94 -14.64
N HIS A 356 -1.31 -18.88 -13.92
CA HIS A 356 -2.75 -18.61 -13.70
C HIS A 356 -3.32 -17.39 -14.43
N HIS A 357 -2.51 -16.46 -14.93
CA HIS A 357 -3.02 -15.22 -15.52
C HIS A 357 -2.30 -14.89 -16.84
N PRO A 358 -2.96 -14.21 -17.80
CA PRO A 358 -2.31 -13.76 -19.03
C PRO A 358 -1.30 -12.65 -18.72
N THR A 359 -0.07 -12.83 -19.19
CA THR A 359 0.98 -11.83 -19.10
C THR A 359 0.91 -10.88 -20.30
N VAL A 360 0.75 -9.59 -20.03
CA VAL A 360 0.64 -8.53 -21.04
C VAL A 360 1.85 -7.60 -20.95
N THR A 361 2.43 -7.26 -22.09
CA THR A 361 3.52 -6.28 -22.19
C THR A 361 2.98 -4.97 -22.75
N LEU A 362 2.92 -3.95 -21.90
CA LEU A 362 2.37 -2.62 -22.17
C LEU A 362 3.46 -1.66 -22.66
N GLU A 363 3.14 -0.89 -23.69
CA GLU A 363 4.00 0.20 -24.14
C GLU A 363 3.84 1.43 -23.26
N LYS A 364 4.94 2.18 -23.02
CA LYS A 364 4.91 3.36 -22.16
C LYS A 364 3.89 4.42 -22.62
N LYS A 365 3.72 4.56 -23.94
CA LYS A 365 2.80 5.54 -24.57
C LYS A 365 1.34 5.32 -24.17
N ASP A 366 0.98 4.08 -23.83
CA ASP A 366 -0.39 3.66 -23.51
C ASP A 366 -0.65 3.63 -22.00
N ILE A 367 0.37 3.88 -21.18
CA ILE A 367 0.28 3.93 -19.72
C ILE A 367 0.13 5.38 -19.25
N ALA A 368 -1.08 5.75 -18.83
CA ALA A 368 -1.34 7.05 -18.22
C ALA A 368 -0.84 7.11 -16.77
N PHE A 369 -1.10 6.07 -15.99
CA PHE A 369 -0.73 6.01 -14.57
C PHE A 369 -0.61 4.56 -14.12
N TYR A 370 0.28 4.27 -13.17
CA TYR A 370 0.28 3.00 -12.47
C TYR A 370 0.61 3.19 -11.00
N SER A 371 0.00 2.37 -10.14
CA SER A 371 0.28 2.33 -8.71
C SER A 371 -0.16 0.98 -8.15
N ASN A 372 0.47 0.56 -7.07
CA ASN A 372 -0.12 -0.48 -6.22
C ASN A 372 -1.39 0.04 -5.52
N TYR A 373 -2.15 -0.87 -4.89
CA TYR A 373 -3.37 -0.57 -4.13
C TYR A 373 -3.05 0.17 -2.83
N THR A 374 -2.58 1.40 -2.97
CA THR A 374 -2.11 2.29 -1.91
C THR A 374 -2.81 3.65 -2.02
N PRO A 375 -2.63 4.56 -1.05
CA PRO A 375 -3.29 5.87 -1.08
C PRO A 375 -3.10 6.68 -2.36
N LYS A 376 -2.04 6.41 -3.12
CA LYS A 376 -1.74 7.10 -4.36
C LYS A 376 -2.69 6.71 -5.51
N LEU A 377 -3.32 5.55 -5.44
CA LEU A 377 -4.14 5.03 -6.53
C LEU A 377 -5.46 5.79 -6.67
N ASN A 378 -6.21 5.94 -5.58
CA ASN A 378 -7.48 6.65 -5.56
C ASN A 378 -7.86 7.10 -4.14
N THR A 379 -8.90 7.94 -4.05
CA THR A 379 -9.38 8.48 -2.77
C THR A 379 -9.94 7.41 -1.84
N TYR A 380 -10.50 6.31 -2.37
CA TYR A 380 -10.94 5.17 -1.57
C TYR A 380 -9.78 4.54 -0.78
N TYR A 381 -8.67 4.19 -1.45
CA TYR A 381 -7.50 3.64 -0.76
C TYR A 381 -6.90 4.67 0.20
N ALA A 382 -6.89 5.96 -0.15
CA ALA A 382 -6.40 7.00 0.74
C ALA A 382 -7.18 7.06 2.07
N ILE A 383 -8.51 7.09 2.03
CA ILE A 383 -9.33 7.13 3.24
C ILE A 383 -9.31 5.78 3.99
N TYR A 384 -9.27 4.66 3.26
CA TYR A 384 -9.14 3.30 3.83
C TYR A 384 -7.88 3.18 4.70
N PHE A 385 -6.69 3.51 4.16
CA PHE A 385 -5.43 3.43 4.90
C PHE A 385 -5.37 4.45 6.03
N THR A 386 -5.97 5.63 5.86
CA THR A 386 -6.03 6.64 6.93
C THR A 386 -6.85 6.14 8.12
N LEU A 387 -8.08 5.67 7.88
CA LEU A 387 -8.99 5.15 8.90
C LEU A 387 -8.42 3.93 9.62
N THR A 388 -8.01 2.92 8.83
CA THR A 388 -7.52 1.64 9.39
C THR A 388 -6.12 1.76 9.97
N GLY A 389 -5.26 2.62 9.42
CA GLY A 389 -3.93 2.90 9.95
C GLY A 389 -3.97 3.64 11.28
N LEU A 390 -4.81 4.67 11.39
CA LEU A 390 -5.02 5.37 12.67
C LEU A 390 -5.57 4.40 13.72
N HIS A 391 -6.58 3.60 13.39
CA HIS A 391 -7.10 2.58 14.30
C HIS A 391 -6.02 1.54 14.69
N GLY A 392 -5.21 1.07 13.74
CA GLY A 392 -4.08 0.17 14.03
C GLY A 392 -3.07 0.78 15.00
N LEU A 393 -2.75 2.08 14.86
CA LEU A 393 -1.91 2.80 15.82
C LEU A 393 -2.53 2.80 17.22
N HIS A 394 -3.85 2.99 17.32
CA HIS A 394 -4.56 2.91 18.59
C HIS A 394 -4.48 1.52 19.23
N VAL A 395 -4.69 0.45 18.44
CA VAL A 395 -4.54 -0.94 18.90
C VAL A 395 -3.13 -1.17 19.46
N VAL A 396 -2.10 -0.75 18.73
CA VAL A 396 -0.69 -0.90 19.15
C VAL A 396 -0.41 -0.11 20.43
N ALA A 397 -0.86 1.14 20.52
CA ALA A 397 -0.69 1.96 21.72
C ALA A 397 -1.37 1.32 22.95
N GLY A 398 -2.60 0.84 22.78
CA GLY A 398 -3.33 0.11 23.82
C GLY A 398 -2.59 -1.15 24.25
N ALA A 399 -2.08 -1.92 23.29
CA ALA A 399 -1.40 -3.19 23.56
C ALA A 399 -0.10 -2.95 24.34
N ILE A 400 0.64 -1.88 24.03
CA ILE A 400 1.83 -1.46 24.79
C ILE A 400 1.45 -1.10 26.23
N VAL A 401 0.37 -0.37 26.45
CA VAL A 401 -0.09 -0.01 27.81
C VAL A 401 -0.51 -1.25 28.61
N LEU A 402 -1.27 -2.17 27.99
CA LEU A 402 -1.67 -3.42 28.64
C LEU A 402 -0.46 -4.33 28.92
N ALA A 403 0.50 -4.42 28.00
CA ALA A 403 1.74 -5.16 28.20
C ALA A 403 2.58 -4.55 29.33
N TYR A 404 2.62 -3.22 29.44
CA TYR A 404 3.26 -2.54 30.57
C TYR A 404 2.60 -2.92 31.91
N PHE A 405 1.27 -2.99 31.97
CA PHE A 405 0.58 -3.47 33.17
C PHE A 405 0.92 -4.94 33.46
N LEU A 406 0.98 -5.80 32.45
CA LEU A 406 1.30 -7.22 32.63
C LEU A 406 2.73 -7.45 33.14
N LEU A 407 3.72 -6.75 32.59
CA LEU A 407 5.14 -6.96 32.88
C LEU A 407 5.59 -6.32 34.20
N PHE A 408 4.95 -5.22 34.60
CA PHE A 408 5.35 -4.43 35.76
C PHE A 408 4.33 -4.47 36.92
N ASP A 409 3.34 -5.37 36.87
CA ASP A 409 2.32 -5.50 37.92
C ASP A 409 2.91 -5.79 39.30
N GLY A 410 3.99 -6.57 39.40
CA GLY A 410 4.51 -7.06 40.68
C GLY A 410 4.93 -5.96 41.66
N LYS A 411 5.54 -4.88 41.18
CA LYS A 411 5.86 -3.71 42.03
C LYS A 411 4.61 -2.89 42.35
N MET A 412 3.68 -2.77 41.40
CA MET A 412 2.46 -1.99 41.56
C MET A 412 1.49 -2.64 42.55
N LEU A 413 1.37 -3.97 42.50
CA LEU A 413 0.60 -4.78 43.44
C LEU A 413 1.13 -4.68 44.87
N LYS A 414 2.45 -4.59 45.07
CA LYS A 414 3.02 -4.46 46.42
C LYS A 414 2.81 -3.07 47.02
N ASN A 415 2.86 -2.03 46.19
CA ASN A 415 2.78 -0.65 46.65
C ASN A 415 1.33 -0.20 46.88
N ASP A 416 0.49 -0.33 45.86
CA ASP A 416 -0.92 0.09 45.92
C ASP A 416 -1.75 -0.73 44.91
N PRO A 417 -2.31 -1.86 45.38
CA PRO A 417 -3.14 -2.72 44.54
C PRO A 417 -4.40 -2.03 43.98
N GLU A 418 -4.96 -1.06 44.69
CA GLU A 418 -6.19 -0.38 44.25
C GLU A 418 -5.89 0.59 43.10
N ARG A 419 -4.77 1.31 43.22
CA ARG A 419 -4.26 2.17 42.15
C ARG A 419 -3.95 1.40 40.88
N LEU A 420 -3.40 0.18 40.97
CA LEU A 420 -3.24 -0.67 39.80
C LEU A 420 -4.58 -1.03 39.17
N ALA A 421 -5.57 -1.42 39.97
CA ALA A 421 -6.90 -1.75 39.46
C ALA A 421 -7.56 -0.56 38.75
N ASN A 422 -7.40 0.65 39.27
CA ASN A 422 -7.91 1.88 38.63
C ASN A 422 -7.13 2.20 37.33
N ARG A 423 -5.82 1.94 37.28
CA ARG A 423 -5.02 2.09 36.03
C ARG A 423 -5.45 1.10 34.96
N VAL A 424 -5.68 -0.16 35.34
CA VAL A 424 -6.16 -1.21 34.42
C VAL A 424 -7.58 -0.89 33.95
N GLU A 425 -8.44 -0.33 34.81
CA GLU A 425 -9.77 0.16 34.41
C GLU A 425 -9.65 1.25 33.32
N VAL A 426 -8.80 2.25 33.53
CA VAL A 426 -8.58 3.34 32.56
C VAL A 426 -8.00 2.81 31.25
N GLY A 427 -6.99 1.95 31.31
CA GLY A 427 -6.44 1.29 30.12
C GLY A 427 -7.48 0.40 29.43
N GLY A 428 -8.37 -0.22 30.19
CA GLY A 428 -9.48 -0.99 29.64
C GLY A 428 -10.53 -0.13 28.95
N LEU A 429 -10.87 1.04 29.49
CA LEU A 429 -11.77 1.99 28.81
C LEU A 429 -11.19 2.46 27.47
N PHE A 430 -9.87 2.71 27.41
CA PHE A 430 -9.18 2.96 26.14
C PHE A 430 -9.31 1.77 25.19
N TRP A 431 -9.09 0.54 25.68
CA TRP A 431 -9.20 -0.68 24.87
C TRP A 431 -10.61 -0.91 24.33
N HIS A 432 -11.65 -0.77 25.17
CA HIS A 432 -13.04 -0.90 24.75
C HIS A 432 -13.41 0.10 23.65
N PHE A 433 -12.81 1.29 23.66
CA PHE A 433 -13.01 2.27 22.60
C PHE A 433 -12.39 1.83 21.27
N VAL A 434 -11.24 1.16 21.29
CA VAL A 434 -10.65 0.52 20.10
C VAL A 434 -11.68 -0.40 19.45
N ASP A 435 -12.30 -1.28 20.25
CA ASP A 435 -13.31 -2.22 19.74
C ASP A 435 -14.52 -1.50 19.16
N LEU A 436 -15.00 -0.45 19.83
CA LEU A 436 -16.13 0.36 19.39
C LEU A 436 -15.87 0.98 18.01
N VAL A 437 -14.70 1.59 17.80
CA VAL A 437 -14.32 2.19 16.51
C VAL A 437 -14.35 1.12 15.40
N TRP A 438 -13.87 -0.09 15.68
CA TRP A 438 -13.85 -1.17 14.70
C TRP A 438 -15.25 -1.66 14.29
N ILE A 439 -16.20 -1.69 15.23
CA ILE A 439 -17.59 -2.06 14.96
C ILE A 439 -18.23 -1.14 13.90
N PHE A 440 -17.79 0.12 13.81
CA PHE A 440 -18.22 1.04 12.75
C PHE A 440 -17.34 0.92 11.49
N LEU A 441 -16.03 0.77 11.63
CA LEU A 441 -15.12 0.63 10.50
C LEU A 441 -15.42 -0.59 9.62
N PHE A 442 -15.72 -1.74 10.24
CA PHE A 442 -15.94 -2.97 9.50
C PHE A 442 -17.12 -2.85 8.53
N PRO A 443 -18.36 -2.49 8.96
CA PRO A 443 -19.45 -2.29 8.03
C PRO A 443 -19.18 -1.19 7.00
N LEU A 444 -18.57 -0.08 7.43
CA LEU A 444 -18.32 1.07 6.57
C LEU A 444 -17.37 0.77 5.40
N LEU A 445 -16.36 -0.08 5.63
CA LEU A 445 -15.33 -0.37 4.63
C LEU A 445 -15.54 -1.70 3.90
N TYR A 446 -16.10 -2.72 4.58
CA TYR A 446 -16.22 -4.08 4.02
C TYR A 446 -17.62 -4.39 3.46
N LEU A 447 -18.67 -3.76 3.99
CA LEU A 447 -20.06 -4.08 3.64
C LEU A 447 -20.71 -3.00 2.78
N LEU A 448 -20.43 -1.73 3.07
CA LEU A 448 -20.76 -0.62 2.21
C LEU A 448 -19.71 -0.54 1.12
#